data_AF-A0A822BPG9-F1
#
_entry.id   AF-A0A822BPG9-F1
#
_cell.length_a   1.000
_cell.length_b   1.000
_cell.length_c   1.000
_cell.angle_alpha   90.00
_cell.angle_beta   90.00
_cell.angle_gamma   90.00
#
_symmetry.space_group_name_H-M   'P 1'
#
loop_
_entity.id
_entity.type
_entity.pdbx_description
1 polymer ?
#
loop_
_entity_poly.entity_id
_entity_poly.type
_entity_poly.pdbx_seq_one_letter_code
_entity_poly.pdbx_strand_id
1 'polypeptide(L)'
;KKSFPISSSSNRKDLWPLIELIARKSPDANVIEISLSSREMTNIRTSLGRVRAWLRLALMQKRLADYFKILVEQKQDLKEFYDNEALLLSDEISIITGLLVGLNVLDLNFCLKEAALDYPSDTTIHYSLYLRERRIPSQTVSNNIHSPGSIDDRIDELDDYSSLSSSPIIVRTSTQNSDTVILSNSNDIITFDDQRISNILDQKNYIEELHRNLQKTVVNLQKRLQTFEQTNKSLLEDTTVQKIRIGQLEEDLKKAKTEKEQIQLFYQSKIEVKYFEYT
;
A
#
# COMPACT_ATOMS: atom_id res chain seq x y z
N LYS A 1 58.08 12.74 32.20
CA LYS A 1 57.17 12.06 33.18
C LYS A 1 55.78 12.67 32.96
N LYS A 2 54.73 12.02 32.47
CA LYS A 2 54.43 10.61 32.17
C LYS A 2 53.66 10.62 30.84
N SER A 3 54.13 9.86 29.85
CA SER A 3 53.31 9.47 28.71
C SER A 3 52.30 8.44 29.24
N PHE A 4 51.00 8.74 29.10
CA PHE A 4 49.96 7.73 29.33
C PHE A 4 50.01 6.74 28.17
N PRO A 5 50.10 5.42 28.43
CA PRO A 5 50.04 4.44 27.37
C PRO A 5 48.59 4.41 26.87
N ILE A 6 48.37 4.96 25.68
CA ILE A 6 47.19 4.61 24.88
C ILE A 6 47.42 3.13 24.54
N SER A 7 46.74 2.24 25.26
CA SER A 7 46.72 0.82 24.94
C SER A 7 46.10 0.65 23.55
N SER A 8 46.97 0.51 22.56
CA SER A 8 46.63 0.06 21.23
C SER A 8 46.31 -1.45 21.29
N SER A 9 45.04 -1.84 21.23
CA SER A 9 44.68 -3.19 20.78
C SER A 9 43.20 -3.37 20.47
N SER A 10 42.95 -3.79 19.23
CA SER A 10 41.74 -4.40 18.66
C SER A 10 40.63 -3.49 18.13
N ASN A 11 40.71 -3.11 16.85
CA ASN A 11 39.64 -3.23 15.84
C ASN A 11 38.15 -3.03 16.25
N ARG A 12 37.84 -2.02 17.09
CA ARG A 12 36.56 -1.84 17.83
C ARG A 12 35.28 -1.55 17.01
N LYS A 13 35.20 -1.89 15.73
CA LYS A 13 34.01 -1.63 14.88
C LYS A 13 33.61 -2.76 13.94
N ASP A 14 34.29 -3.91 14.01
CA ASP A 14 33.97 -5.01 13.11
C ASP A 14 32.83 -5.87 13.69
N LEU A 15 31.72 -5.97 12.96
CA LEU A 15 30.58 -6.81 13.31
C LEU A 15 30.76 -8.25 12.82
N TRP A 16 31.75 -8.51 11.97
CA TRP A 16 32.03 -9.83 11.41
C TRP A 16 32.32 -10.92 12.45
N PRO A 17 33.03 -10.67 13.58
CA PRO A 17 33.25 -11.68 14.61
C PRO A 17 31.97 -12.30 15.19
N LEU A 18 30.85 -11.56 15.18
CA LEU A 18 29.55 -12.07 15.61
C LEU A 18 29.02 -13.12 14.64
N ILE A 19 29.21 -12.90 13.34
CA ILE A 19 28.84 -13.88 12.31
C ILE A 19 29.68 -15.14 12.45
N GLU A 20 30.97 -15.00 12.76
CA GLU A 20 31.85 -16.14 13.05
C GLU A 20 31.43 -16.89 14.32
N LEU A 21 30.95 -16.19 15.35
CA LEU A 21 30.40 -16.80 16.55
C LEU A 21 29.17 -17.66 16.22
N ILE A 22 28.24 -17.14 15.40
CA ILE A 22 27.07 -17.89 14.93
C ILE A 22 27.50 -19.14 14.15
N ALA A 23 28.44 -18.99 13.20
CA ALA A 23 28.94 -20.10 12.40
C ALA A 23 29.66 -21.17 13.24
N ARG A 24 30.32 -20.77 14.35
CA ARG A 24 31.02 -21.69 15.25
C ARG A 24 30.07 -22.44 16.18
N LYS A 25 28.99 -21.80 16.63
CA LYS A 25 28.06 -22.34 17.63
C LYS A 25 26.86 -23.06 16.99
N SER A 26 26.63 -22.85 15.69
CA SER A 26 25.61 -23.55 14.94
C SER A 26 26.15 -24.82 14.28
N PRO A 27 25.54 -25.99 14.49
CA PRO A 27 25.83 -27.20 13.69
C PRO A 27 25.19 -27.16 12.30
N ASP A 28 24.51 -26.07 11.94
CA ASP A 28 23.73 -25.97 10.71
C ASP A 28 24.59 -25.64 9.49
N ALA A 29 24.59 -26.55 8.51
CA ALA A 29 25.32 -26.39 7.26
C ALA A 29 24.95 -25.10 6.50
N ASN A 30 23.69 -24.65 6.60
CA ASN A 30 23.22 -23.45 5.90
C ASN A 30 23.94 -22.18 6.41
N VAL A 31 24.17 -22.08 7.73
CA VAL A 31 24.89 -20.94 8.33
C VAL A 31 26.32 -20.90 7.83
N ILE A 32 26.96 -22.06 7.75
CA ILE A 32 28.34 -22.18 7.29
C ILE A 32 28.42 -21.76 5.81
N GLU A 33 27.49 -22.23 4.99
CA GLU A 33 27.41 -21.90 3.57
C GLU A 33 27.25 -20.39 3.34
N ILE A 34 26.32 -19.70 4.01
CA ILE A 34 26.15 -18.25 3.84
C ILE A 34 27.33 -17.45 4.39
N SER A 35 28.00 -17.95 5.43
CA SER A 35 29.17 -17.30 6.03
C SER A 35 30.39 -17.43 5.10
N LEU A 36 30.55 -18.56 4.44
CA LEU A 36 31.57 -18.77 3.40
C LEU A 36 31.24 -17.95 2.15
N SER A 37 30.01 -18.03 1.65
CA SER A 37 29.54 -17.27 0.48
C SER A 37 29.73 -15.77 0.69
N SER A 38 29.41 -15.25 1.89
CA SER A 38 29.60 -13.84 2.20
C SER A 38 31.06 -13.40 2.29
N ARG A 39 31.97 -14.32 2.60
CA ARG A 39 33.41 -14.09 2.70
C ARG A 39 34.13 -14.20 1.35
N GLU A 40 33.67 -15.10 0.48
CA GLU A 40 34.28 -15.37 -0.84
C GLU A 40 33.89 -14.34 -1.91
N MET A 41 32.91 -13.48 -1.62
CA MET A 41 32.53 -12.39 -2.52
C MET A 41 33.68 -11.39 -2.72
N THR A 42 34.24 -11.41 -3.92
CA THR A 42 35.36 -10.53 -4.34
C THR A 42 34.93 -9.10 -4.64
N ASN A 43 33.64 -8.87 -4.85
CA ASN A 43 33.07 -7.54 -5.09
C ASN A 43 32.93 -6.69 -3.81
N ILE A 44 33.05 -7.28 -2.62
CA ILE A 44 32.88 -6.61 -1.34
C ILE A 44 34.21 -6.53 -0.60
N ARG A 45 34.65 -5.31 -0.28
CA ARG A 45 35.97 -5.06 0.30
C ARG A 45 35.93 -4.82 1.80
N THR A 46 34.80 -4.36 2.34
CA THR A 46 34.67 -4.02 3.76
C THR A 46 34.02 -5.15 4.56
N SER A 47 34.40 -5.29 5.82
CA SER A 47 33.79 -6.26 6.73
C SER A 47 32.31 -5.96 6.98
N LEU A 48 31.93 -4.68 7.06
CA LEU A 48 30.53 -4.25 7.15
C LEU A 48 29.73 -4.63 5.91
N GLY A 49 30.31 -4.50 4.71
CA GLY A 49 29.71 -4.96 3.46
C GLY A 49 29.45 -6.46 3.48
N ARG A 50 30.38 -7.25 4.04
CA ARG A 50 30.20 -8.71 4.19
C ARG A 50 29.08 -9.05 5.15
N VAL A 51 28.98 -8.36 6.29
CA VAL A 51 27.86 -8.51 7.24
C VAL A 51 26.53 -8.15 6.58
N ARG A 52 26.49 -7.07 5.79
CA ARG A 52 25.31 -6.66 5.02
C ARG A 52 24.89 -7.68 3.97
N ALA A 53 25.85 -8.35 3.34
CA ALA A 53 25.55 -9.42 2.41
C ALA A 53 25.07 -10.68 3.14
N TRP A 54 25.72 -11.04 4.23
CA TRP A 54 25.31 -12.14 5.10
C TRP A 54 23.87 -11.95 5.61
N LEU A 55 23.51 -10.74 6.04
CA LEU A 55 22.14 -10.41 6.45
C LEU A 55 21.13 -10.59 5.31
N ARG A 56 21.48 -10.18 4.08
CA ARG A 56 20.62 -10.42 2.90
C ARG A 56 20.46 -11.90 2.61
N LEU A 57 21.54 -12.68 2.69
CA LEU A 57 21.48 -14.14 2.51
C LEU A 57 20.63 -14.81 3.61
N ALA A 58 20.80 -14.42 4.86
CA ALA A 58 20.01 -14.93 5.98
C ALA A 58 18.51 -14.62 5.84
N LEU A 59 18.18 -13.44 5.31
CA LEU A 59 16.81 -13.04 4.99
C LEU A 59 16.24 -13.83 3.81
N MET A 60 17.02 -14.04 2.74
CA MET A 60 16.61 -14.88 1.60
C MET A 60 16.38 -16.34 2.03
N GLN A 61 17.19 -16.85 2.97
CA GLN A 61 16.99 -18.17 3.57
C GLN A 61 15.82 -18.23 4.56
N LYS A 62 15.23 -17.10 4.95
CA LYS A 62 14.11 -17.00 5.92
C LYS A 62 14.48 -17.50 7.32
N ARG A 63 15.74 -17.32 7.72
CA ARG A 63 16.32 -17.89 8.95
C ARG A 63 17.07 -16.89 9.82
N LEU A 64 16.93 -15.60 9.53
CA LEU A 64 17.57 -14.54 10.32
C LEU A 64 17.22 -14.64 11.82
N ALA A 65 15.96 -14.95 12.15
CA ALA A 65 15.53 -15.11 13.54
C ALA A 65 16.25 -16.26 14.26
N ASP A 66 16.44 -17.41 13.58
CA ASP A 66 17.15 -18.57 14.14
C ASP A 66 18.60 -18.20 14.49
N TYR A 67 19.24 -17.41 13.64
CA TYR A 67 20.63 -17.00 13.85
C TYR A 67 20.78 -16.01 15.01
N PHE A 68 19.83 -15.09 15.16
CA PHE A 68 19.78 -14.22 16.34
C PHE A 68 19.48 -15.00 17.61
N LYS A 69 18.66 -16.05 17.55
CA LYS A 69 18.42 -16.93 18.70
C LYS A 69 19.72 -17.60 19.17
N ILE A 70 20.54 -18.08 18.24
CA ILE A 70 21.87 -18.65 18.57
C ILE A 70 22.75 -17.61 19.28
N LEU A 71 22.79 -16.36 18.80
CA LEU A 71 23.52 -15.30 19.49
C LEU A 71 23.01 -15.11 20.92
N VAL A 72 21.70 -14.97 21.11
CA VAL A 72 21.08 -14.73 22.43
C VAL A 72 21.39 -15.84 23.43
N GLU A 73 21.50 -17.09 22.98
CA GLU A 73 21.87 -18.23 23.84
C GLU A 73 23.34 -18.16 24.31
N GLN A 74 24.22 -17.43 23.60
CA GLN A 74 25.65 -17.32 23.88
C GLN A 74 26.01 -16.00 24.59
N LYS A 75 25.23 -15.58 25.60
CA LYS A 75 25.45 -14.31 26.34
C LYS A 75 26.87 -14.18 26.93
N GLN A 76 27.53 -15.29 27.31
CA GLN A 76 28.88 -15.21 27.89
C GLN A 76 29.94 -14.81 26.87
N ASP A 77 29.88 -15.36 25.66
CA ASP A 77 30.81 -15.00 24.57
C ASP A 77 30.52 -13.58 24.07
N LEU A 78 29.24 -13.15 24.08
CA LEU A 78 28.84 -11.79 23.69
C LEU A 78 29.38 -10.68 24.61
N LYS A 79 29.64 -10.97 25.90
CA LYS A 79 30.24 -10.00 26.84
C LYS A 79 31.65 -9.58 26.47
N GLU A 80 32.35 -10.34 25.63
CA GLU A 80 33.66 -9.94 25.10
C GLU A 80 33.51 -8.83 24.03
N PHE A 81 32.35 -8.77 23.35
CA PHE A 81 32.09 -7.86 22.24
C PHE A 81 31.22 -6.64 22.62
N TYR A 82 30.44 -6.75 23.70
CA TYR A 82 29.42 -5.76 24.08
C TYR A 82 29.49 -5.37 25.56
N ASP A 83 29.15 -4.10 25.84
CA ASP A 83 28.93 -3.62 27.21
C ASP A 83 27.71 -4.28 27.85
N ASN A 84 27.69 -4.37 29.19
CA ASN A 84 26.61 -5.02 29.94
C ASN A 84 25.20 -4.44 29.65
N GLU A 85 25.12 -3.15 29.29
CA GLU A 85 23.87 -2.44 28.96
C GLU A 85 23.48 -2.58 27.47
N ALA A 86 24.23 -3.35 26.67
CA ALA A 86 23.94 -3.52 25.27
C ALA A 86 22.64 -4.31 25.05
N LEU A 87 21.90 -3.93 24.01
CA LEU A 87 20.64 -4.56 23.64
C LEU A 87 20.74 -6.08 23.46
N LEU A 88 21.85 -6.60 22.92
CA LEU A 88 22.06 -8.04 22.72
C LEU A 88 22.26 -8.83 24.03
N LEU A 89 22.64 -8.16 25.14
CA LEU A 89 22.79 -8.79 26.45
C LEU A 89 21.56 -8.58 27.35
N SER A 90 20.76 -7.55 27.06
CA SER A 90 19.47 -7.28 27.70
C SER A 90 18.48 -8.44 27.54
N ASP A 91 17.50 -8.53 28.44
CA ASP A 91 16.40 -9.49 28.32
C ASP A 91 15.37 -9.05 27.27
N GLU A 92 15.41 -7.79 26.82
CA GLU A 92 14.57 -7.27 25.73
C GLU A 92 14.93 -7.88 24.37
N ILE A 93 16.13 -8.44 24.20
CA ILE A 93 16.55 -9.02 22.92
C ILE A 93 15.62 -10.14 22.45
N SER A 94 15.01 -10.89 23.38
CA SER A 94 14.06 -11.94 23.05
C SER A 94 12.82 -11.41 22.33
N ILE A 95 12.42 -10.15 22.58
CA ILE A 95 11.32 -9.48 21.88
C ILE A 95 11.72 -9.26 20.42
N ILE A 96 12.92 -8.71 20.18
CA ILE A 96 13.43 -8.45 18.83
C ILE A 96 13.59 -9.76 18.06
N THR A 97 14.16 -10.80 18.68
CA THR A 97 14.25 -12.13 18.07
C THR A 97 12.86 -12.69 17.74
N GLY A 98 11.86 -12.50 18.60
CA GLY A 98 10.46 -12.88 18.33
C GLY A 98 9.85 -12.11 17.17
N LEU A 99 10.09 -10.80 17.06
CA LEU A 99 9.61 -9.97 15.94
C LEU A 99 10.27 -10.37 14.61
N LEU A 100 11.55 -10.75 14.63
CA LEU A 100 12.26 -11.22 13.43
C LEU A 100 11.63 -12.47 12.83
N VAL A 101 10.93 -13.31 13.60
CA VAL A 101 10.21 -14.48 13.08
C VAL A 101 9.13 -14.06 12.07
N GLY A 102 8.53 -12.89 12.23
CA GLY A 102 7.56 -12.33 11.27
C GLY A 102 8.14 -12.10 9.88
N LEU A 103 9.47 -11.94 9.75
CA LEU A 103 10.12 -11.77 8.46
C LEU A 103 10.19 -13.07 7.64
N ASN A 104 10.00 -14.23 8.27
CA ASN A 104 10.11 -15.54 7.60
C ASN A 104 9.04 -15.74 6.51
N VAL A 105 7.90 -15.02 6.58
CA VAL A 105 6.85 -15.11 5.56
C VAL A 105 7.23 -14.39 4.27
N LEU A 106 8.20 -13.47 4.31
CA LEU A 106 8.59 -12.67 3.17
C LEU A 106 9.38 -13.52 2.17
N ASP A 107 9.05 -13.37 0.89
CA ASP A 107 9.86 -13.92 -0.20
C ASP A 107 10.79 -12.84 -0.73
N LEU A 108 12.05 -12.89 -0.28
CA LEU A 108 13.05 -11.88 -0.56
C LEU A 108 14.05 -12.44 -1.56
N ASN A 109 14.37 -11.66 -2.59
CA ASN A 109 15.39 -11.99 -3.57
C ASN A 109 16.30 -10.77 -3.78
N PHE A 110 17.47 -10.77 -3.14
CA PHE A 110 18.42 -9.66 -3.23
C PHE A 110 19.53 -9.94 -4.24
N CYS A 111 19.76 -9.01 -5.16
CA CYS A 111 20.92 -9.05 -6.04
C CYS A 111 22.19 -8.66 -5.27
N LEU A 112 23.14 -9.58 -5.11
CA LEU A 112 24.40 -9.34 -4.40
C LEU A 112 25.58 -8.97 -5.30
N LYS A 113 25.54 -9.33 -6.59
CA LYS A 113 26.66 -9.13 -7.53
C LYS A 113 26.86 -7.67 -7.91
N GLU A 114 25.77 -6.94 -8.09
CA GLU A 114 25.78 -5.54 -8.57
C GLU A 114 25.55 -4.52 -7.45
N ALA A 115 25.30 -4.98 -6.21
CA ALA A 115 25.02 -4.10 -5.10
C ALA A 115 26.32 -3.52 -4.50
N ALA A 116 26.37 -2.20 -4.34
CA ALA A 116 27.42 -1.51 -3.61
C ALA A 116 27.22 -1.67 -2.09
N LEU A 117 27.55 -2.85 -1.56
CA LEU A 117 27.28 -3.21 -0.15
C LEU A 117 28.23 -2.56 0.85
N ASP A 118 29.41 -2.13 0.40
CA ASP A 118 30.41 -1.44 1.20
C ASP A 118 29.95 -0.03 1.63
N TYR A 119 29.11 0.61 0.83
CA TYR A 119 28.59 1.96 1.09
C TYR A 119 27.16 1.88 1.61
N PRO A 120 26.72 2.80 2.50
CA PRO A 120 25.31 2.88 2.87
C PRO A 120 24.47 2.98 1.59
N SER A 121 23.61 2.00 1.35
CA SER A 121 22.57 2.14 0.33
C SER A 121 21.67 3.30 0.73
N ASP A 122 21.26 4.13 -0.23
CA ASP A 122 20.28 5.18 0.02
C ASP A 122 19.06 4.56 0.71
N THR A 123 18.84 4.93 1.98
CA THR A 123 17.72 4.45 2.78
C THR A 123 16.42 5.16 2.40
N THR A 124 16.50 6.16 1.51
CA THR A 124 15.37 6.93 1.04
C THR A 124 14.55 6.07 0.10
N ILE A 125 13.48 5.50 0.64
CA ILE A 125 12.43 4.91 -0.20
C ILE A 125 11.75 6.06 -0.94
N HIS A 126 12.04 6.18 -2.23
CA HIS A 126 11.34 7.12 -3.10
C HIS A 126 9.91 6.61 -3.33
N TYR A 127 9.02 6.94 -2.40
CA TYR A 127 7.61 6.54 -2.49
C TYR A 127 6.96 7.03 -3.77
N SER A 128 7.46 8.09 -4.42
CA SER A 128 7.03 8.52 -5.75
C SER A 128 7.08 7.40 -6.81
N LEU A 129 7.97 6.42 -6.67
CA LEU A 129 8.07 5.26 -7.57
C LEU A 129 6.95 4.23 -7.34
N TYR A 130 6.38 4.20 -6.13
CA TYR A 130 5.37 3.22 -5.70
C TYR A 130 3.97 3.84 -5.59
N LEU A 131 3.91 5.16 -5.42
CA LEU A 131 2.72 5.98 -5.54
C LEU A 131 2.44 6.13 -7.03
N ARG A 132 1.68 5.17 -7.57
CA ARG A 132 1.17 5.20 -8.95
C ARG A 132 0.63 6.60 -9.23
N GLU A 133 1.23 7.29 -10.19
CA GLU A 133 0.63 8.48 -10.76
C GLU A 133 -0.66 8.04 -11.43
N ARG A 134 -1.78 8.16 -10.70
CA ARG A 134 -3.09 8.10 -11.32
C ARG A 134 -3.19 9.40 -12.10
N ARG A 135 -2.66 9.42 -13.32
CA ARG A 135 -3.03 10.43 -14.30
C ARG A 135 -4.52 10.26 -14.52
N ILE A 136 -5.30 10.98 -13.71
CA ILE A 136 -6.69 11.23 -14.00
C ILE A 136 -6.64 11.88 -15.38
N PRO A 137 -7.19 11.27 -16.43
CA PRO A 137 -7.21 11.92 -17.74
C PRO A 137 -7.89 13.27 -17.50
N SER A 138 -7.12 14.33 -17.72
CA SER A 138 -7.64 15.68 -17.75
C SER A 138 -8.88 15.61 -18.62
N GLN A 139 -10.06 15.84 -18.04
CA GLN A 139 -11.24 16.14 -18.84
C GLN A 139 -10.86 17.41 -19.59
N THR A 140 -10.36 17.23 -20.81
CA THR A 140 -10.33 18.29 -21.80
C THR A 140 -11.78 18.69 -21.96
N VAL A 141 -12.14 19.81 -21.35
CA VAL A 141 -13.39 20.50 -21.62
C VAL A 141 -13.32 20.91 -23.09
N SER A 142 -13.79 20.03 -23.96
CA SER A 142 -14.08 20.36 -25.35
C SER A 142 -15.32 21.24 -25.32
N ASN A 143 -15.09 22.55 -25.39
CA ASN A 143 -16.11 23.51 -25.77
C ASN A 143 -16.60 23.16 -27.17
N ASN A 144 -17.63 22.32 -27.28
CA ASN A 144 -18.39 22.16 -28.51
C ASN A 144 -19.87 22.39 -28.21
N ILE A 145 -20.30 23.59 -28.57
CA ILE A 145 -21.70 23.99 -28.77
C ILE A 145 -22.33 22.98 -29.72
N HIS A 146 -23.38 22.25 -29.32
CA HIS A 146 -24.41 21.70 -30.21
C HIS A 146 -25.74 21.47 -29.46
N SER A 147 -26.84 21.73 -30.20
CA SER A 147 -28.24 21.84 -29.77
C SER A 147 -28.87 20.58 -29.15
N PRO A 148 -29.97 20.74 -28.39
CA PRO A 148 -30.61 19.64 -27.67
C PRO A 148 -31.49 18.80 -28.60
N GLY A 149 -31.21 17.51 -28.69
CA GLY A 149 -32.15 16.53 -29.23
C GLY A 149 -31.54 15.46 -30.13
N SER A 150 -30.95 14.42 -29.54
CA SER A 150 -31.04 13.04 -30.05
C SER A 150 -30.47 12.06 -29.02
N ILE A 151 -31.28 11.07 -28.65
CA ILE A 151 -30.87 9.86 -27.95
C ILE A 151 -30.16 9.00 -29.00
N ASP A 152 -28.92 8.60 -28.77
CA ASP A 152 -28.39 7.43 -29.47
C ASP A 152 -27.41 6.64 -28.59
N ASP A 153 -27.61 5.34 -28.64
CA ASP A 153 -26.85 4.26 -28.02
C ASP A 153 -25.42 4.23 -28.56
N ARG A 154 -24.42 4.19 -27.68
CA ARG A 154 -23.15 3.49 -27.95
C ARG A 154 -22.56 2.88 -26.68
N ILE A 155 -22.77 1.57 -26.57
CA ILE A 155 -21.89 0.63 -25.89
C ILE A 155 -20.63 0.45 -26.76
N ASP A 156 -19.53 0.10 -26.11
CA ASP A 156 -18.21 -0.32 -26.63
C ASP A 156 -17.15 0.77 -26.85
N GLU A 157 -16.33 0.96 -25.82
CA GLU A 157 -14.88 1.10 -26.03
C GLU A 157 -14.16 0.26 -24.94
N LEU A 158 -13.53 -0.84 -25.38
CA LEU A 158 -12.71 -1.69 -24.53
C LEU A 158 -11.52 -0.90 -23.98
N ASP A 159 -11.31 -0.99 -22.67
CA ASP A 159 -10.14 -0.48 -21.98
C ASP A 159 -8.83 -1.05 -22.58
N ASP A 160 -8.03 -0.19 -23.20
CA ASP A 160 -6.66 -0.50 -23.62
C ASP A 160 -5.75 -0.66 -22.39
N TYR A 161 -5.55 -1.91 -21.97
CA TYR A 161 -4.66 -2.29 -20.87
C TYR A 161 -3.16 -2.30 -21.25
N SER A 162 -2.79 -1.91 -22.47
CA SER A 162 -1.41 -2.02 -22.98
C SER A 162 -0.40 -1.02 -22.39
N SER A 163 -0.86 0.02 -21.67
CA SER A 163 0.02 1.05 -21.10
C SER A 163 0.68 0.66 -19.75
N LEU A 164 0.53 -0.58 -19.29
CA LEU A 164 1.06 -1.03 -17.99
C LEU A 164 2.56 -1.41 -17.98
N SER A 165 3.30 -1.30 -19.09
CA SER A 165 4.69 -1.79 -19.18
C SER A 165 5.79 -0.73 -19.38
N SER A 166 5.46 0.56 -19.45
CA SER A 166 6.50 1.58 -19.62
C SER A 166 7.14 1.96 -18.29
N SER A 167 8.21 1.25 -17.93
CA SER A 167 9.18 1.71 -16.93
C SER A 167 9.70 3.11 -17.30
N PRO A 168 9.75 4.07 -16.36
CA PRO A 168 10.28 5.40 -16.67
C PRO A 168 11.80 5.34 -16.93
N ILE A 169 12.23 5.98 -18.01
CA ILE A 169 13.64 6.18 -18.36
C ILE A 169 14.27 7.09 -17.29
N ILE A 170 15.24 6.55 -16.55
CA ILE A 170 16.08 7.32 -15.64
C ILE A 170 17.07 8.13 -16.49
N VAL A 171 16.92 9.45 -16.53
CA VAL A 171 18.04 10.33 -16.91
C VAL A 171 19.05 10.29 -15.78
N ARG A 172 20.06 9.44 -15.94
CA ARG A 172 21.23 9.37 -15.05
C ARG A 172 22.06 10.63 -15.25
N THR A 173 22.00 11.58 -14.34
CA THR A 173 23.10 12.55 -14.18
C THR A 173 24.21 11.86 -13.42
N SER A 174 25.18 11.31 -14.15
CA SER A 174 26.44 10.85 -13.60
C SER A 174 27.25 12.05 -13.10
N THR A 175 27.38 12.19 -11.79
CA THR A 175 28.41 13.03 -11.18
C THR A 175 29.31 12.14 -10.34
N GLN A 176 30.40 11.69 -10.97
CA GLN A 176 31.55 11.18 -10.25
C GLN A 176 32.38 12.35 -9.71
N ASN A 177 33.04 12.06 -8.59
CA ASN A 177 34.23 12.69 -8.03
C ASN A 177 34.05 13.79 -6.98
N SER A 178 34.62 13.47 -5.83
CA SER A 178 35.11 14.34 -4.78
C SER A 178 36.23 15.27 -5.25
N ASP A 179 36.36 16.36 -4.49
CA ASP A 179 37.44 17.35 -4.39
C ASP A 179 37.29 18.67 -5.16
N THR A 180 37.21 19.73 -4.35
CA THR A 180 37.09 21.18 -4.59
C THR A 180 38.02 21.77 -5.66
N VAL A 181 37.44 22.53 -6.60
CA VAL A 181 38.03 23.76 -7.18
C VAL A 181 36.92 24.80 -7.35
N ILE A 182 37.06 25.92 -6.64
CA ILE A 182 36.21 27.12 -6.77
C ILE A 182 36.59 27.83 -8.08
N LEU A 183 35.58 28.29 -8.85
CA LEU A 183 35.43 29.67 -9.36
C LEU A 183 34.44 29.72 -10.54
N SER A 184 33.21 30.19 -10.30
CA SER A 184 32.59 31.28 -11.09
C SER A 184 31.18 31.65 -10.60
N ASN A 185 30.98 32.96 -10.48
CA ASN A 185 29.76 33.74 -10.25
C ASN A 185 29.04 33.64 -8.89
N SER A 186 29.28 34.68 -8.09
CA SER A 186 28.48 35.13 -6.96
C SER A 186 27.00 35.21 -7.32
N ASN A 187 26.18 34.31 -6.77
CA ASN A 187 25.09 34.70 -5.86
C ASN A 187 24.27 33.56 -5.24
N ASP A 188 24.41 32.28 -5.61
CA ASP A 188 23.60 31.23 -4.97
C ASP A 188 24.42 29.98 -4.64
N ILE A 189 25.18 30.02 -3.53
CA ILE A 189 25.62 28.78 -2.88
C ILE A 189 24.41 28.27 -2.10
N ILE A 190 23.47 27.64 -2.79
CA ILE A 190 22.37 26.90 -2.15
C ILE A 190 23.05 25.76 -1.38
N THR A 191 23.00 25.81 -0.06
CA THR A 191 23.62 24.79 0.77
C THR A 191 22.98 23.43 0.46
N PHE A 192 23.70 22.33 0.61
CA PHE A 192 23.14 20.99 0.42
C PHE A 192 21.86 20.78 1.25
N ASP A 193 21.81 21.43 2.42
CA ASP A 193 20.63 21.46 3.28
C ASP A 193 19.47 22.26 2.68
N ASP A 194 19.72 23.38 1.99
CA ASP A 194 18.68 24.13 1.27
C ASP A 194 18.10 23.33 0.09
N GLN A 195 18.93 22.57 -0.64
CA GLN A 195 18.44 21.68 -1.69
C GLN A 195 17.60 20.53 -1.12
N ARG A 196 18.02 19.96 0.03
CA ARG A 196 17.24 18.95 0.74
C ARG A 196 15.91 19.50 1.25
N ILE A 197 15.92 20.69 1.83
CA ILE A 197 14.72 21.38 2.33
C ILE A 197 13.77 21.69 1.16
N SER A 198 14.28 22.17 0.04
CA SER A 198 13.48 22.40 -1.18
C SER A 198 12.79 21.12 -1.66
N ASN A 199 13.53 20.02 -1.76
CA ASN A 199 12.96 18.73 -2.17
C ASN A 199 11.90 18.21 -1.21
N ILE A 200 12.10 18.40 0.11
CA ILE A 200 11.11 18.01 1.14
C ILE A 200 9.86 18.89 1.04
N LEU A 201 10.02 20.18 0.76
CA LEU A 201 8.90 21.11 0.60
C LEU A 201 8.06 20.78 -0.64
N ASP A 202 8.70 20.45 -1.76
CA ASP A 202 8.01 20.07 -2.99
C ASP A 202 7.24 18.75 -2.79
N GLN A 203 7.84 17.77 -2.10
CA GLN A 203 7.16 16.53 -1.72
C GLN A 203 5.96 16.78 -0.80
N LYS A 204 6.13 17.65 0.20
CA LYS A 204 5.06 18.03 1.12
C LYS A 204 3.91 18.68 0.36
N ASN A 205 4.19 19.65 -0.51
CA ASN A 205 3.19 20.35 -1.30
C ASN A 205 2.40 19.39 -2.22
N TYR A 206 3.09 18.43 -2.85
CA TYR A 206 2.44 17.40 -3.65
C TYR A 206 1.48 16.53 -2.83
N ILE A 207 1.91 16.06 -1.65
CA ILE A 207 1.07 15.24 -0.77
C ILE A 207 -0.14 16.05 -0.29
N GLU A 208 0.04 17.31 0.07
CA GLU A 208 -1.04 18.21 0.49
C GLU A 208 -2.04 18.44 -0.65
N GLU A 209 -1.58 18.62 -1.88
CA GLU A 209 -2.45 18.77 -3.04
C GLU A 209 -3.20 17.48 -3.39
N LEU A 210 -2.54 16.33 -3.31
CA LEU A 210 -3.18 15.03 -3.47
C LEU A 210 -4.26 14.81 -2.41
N HIS A 211 -3.94 15.12 -1.14
CA HIS A 211 -4.90 15.03 -0.04
C HIS A 211 -6.09 15.97 -0.25
N ARG A 212 -5.85 17.22 -0.68
CA ARG A 212 -6.90 18.19 -1.02
C ARG A 212 -7.82 17.66 -2.12
N ASN A 213 -7.27 17.02 -3.16
CA ASN A 213 -8.04 16.47 -4.26
C ASN A 213 -8.82 15.20 -3.88
N LEU A 214 -8.21 14.33 -3.06
CA LEU A 214 -8.90 13.17 -2.50
C LEU A 214 -10.08 13.62 -1.63
N GLN A 215 -9.86 14.59 -0.75
CA GLN A 215 -10.89 15.15 0.11
C GLN A 215 -12.05 15.75 -0.71
N LYS A 216 -11.76 16.47 -1.80
CA LYS A 216 -12.79 16.95 -2.74
C LYS A 216 -13.60 15.80 -3.35
N THR A 217 -12.93 14.71 -3.74
CA THR A 217 -13.61 13.53 -4.31
C THR A 217 -14.50 12.86 -3.28
N VAL A 218 -14.01 12.69 -2.05
CA VAL A 218 -14.78 12.14 -0.92
C VAL A 218 -16.02 12.99 -0.67
N VAL A 219 -15.88 14.32 -0.61
CA VAL A 219 -17.02 15.24 -0.42
C VAL A 219 -18.02 15.15 -1.57
N ASN A 220 -17.57 15.04 -2.82
CA ASN A 220 -18.46 14.88 -3.97
C ASN A 220 -19.24 13.56 -3.92
N LEU A 221 -18.55 12.45 -3.61
CA LEU A 221 -19.16 11.14 -3.45
C LEU A 221 -20.17 11.13 -2.31
N GLN A 222 -19.84 11.74 -1.16
CA GLN A 222 -20.76 11.91 -0.04
C GLN A 222 -22.02 12.68 -0.46
N LYS A 223 -21.87 13.77 -1.23
CA LYS A 223 -23.01 14.54 -1.73
C LYS A 223 -23.88 13.70 -2.67
N ARG A 224 -23.28 12.93 -3.59
CA ARG A 224 -24.01 12.02 -4.49
C ARG A 224 -24.74 10.93 -3.71
N LEU A 225 -24.09 10.35 -2.70
CA LEU A 225 -24.69 9.35 -1.82
C LEU A 225 -25.91 9.93 -1.09
N GLN A 226 -25.79 11.12 -0.52
CA GLN A 226 -26.91 11.80 0.14
C GLN A 226 -28.08 12.07 -0.81
N THR A 227 -27.81 12.51 -2.04
CA THR A 227 -28.84 12.67 -3.07
C THR A 227 -29.50 11.34 -3.41
N PHE A 228 -28.72 10.26 -3.56
CA PHE A 228 -29.26 8.93 -3.84
C PHE A 228 -30.16 8.45 -2.68
N GLU A 229 -29.70 8.60 -1.44
CA GLU A 229 -30.49 8.24 -0.25
C GLU A 229 -31.80 9.00 -0.18
N GLN A 230 -31.78 10.31 -0.50
CA GLN A 230 -32.99 11.12 -0.53
C GLN A 230 -33.96 10.65 -1.62
N THR A 231 -33.47 10.35 -2.82
CA THR A 231 -34.29 9.79 -3.91
C THR A 231 -34.88 8.44 -3.54
N ASN A 232 -34.08 7.54 -2.96
CA ASN A 232 -34.56 6.24 -2.48
C ASN A 232 -35.69 6.37 -1.46
N LYS A 233 -35.54 7.31 -0.51
CA LYS A 233 -36.58 7.58 0.48
C LYS A 233 -37.88 8.04 -0.19
N SER A 234 -37.78 8.98 -1.13
CA SER A 234 -38.94 9.47 -1.90
C SER A 234 -39.62 8.33 -2.68
N LEU A 235 -38.85 7.48 -3.35
CA LEU A 235 -39.38 6.35 -4.11
C LEU A 235 -40.06 5.30 -3.22
N LEU A 236 -39.53 5.08 -2.01
CA LEU A 236 -40.15 4.19 -1.04
C LEU A 236 -41.50 4.76 -0.59
N GLU A 237 -41.56 6.05 -0.27
CA GLU A 237 -42.81 6.76 0.08
C GLU A 237 -43.83 6.64 -1.08
N ASP A 238 -43.43 6.93 -2.32
CA ASP A 238 -44.30 6.79 -3.50
C ASP A 238 -44.81 5.35 -3.68
N THR A 239 -43.94 4.35 -3.47
CA THR A 239 -44.33 2.93 -3.54
C THR A 239 -45.38 2.58 -2.48
N THR A 240 -45.26 3.12 -1.26
CA THR A 240 -46.27 2.90 -0.22
C THR A 240 -47.61 3.54 -0.57
N VAL A 241 -47.60 4.75 -1.14
CA VAL A 241 -48.82 5.44 -1.60
C VAL A 241 -49.49 4.66 -2.71
N GLN A 242 -48.73 4.17 -3.70
CA GLN A 242 -49.26 3.35 -4.79
C GLN A 242 -49.87 2.04 -4.29
N LYS A 243 -49.24 1.37 -3.32
CA LYS A 243 -49.80 0.16 -2.70
C LYS A 243 -51.15 0.43 -2.02
N ILE A 244 -51.28 1.53 -1.28
CA ILE A 244 -52.55 1.92 -0.65
C ILE A 244 -53.62 2.18 -1.74
N ARG A 245 -53.25 2.87 -2.82
CA ARG A 245 -54.17 3.18 -3.92
C ARG A 245 -54.65 1.91 -4.64
N ILE A 246 -53.75 0.96 -4.89
CA ILE A 246 -54.11 -0.34 -5.48
C ILE A 246 -55.09 -1.07 -4.56
N GLY A 247 -54.82 -1.12 -3.25
CA GLY A 247 -55.72 -1.78 -2.29
C GLY A 247 -57.14 -1.19 -2.30
N GLN A 248 -57.26 0.14 -2.39
CA GLN A 248 -58.57 0.81 -2.53
C GLN A 248 -59.29 0.41 -3.82
N LEU A 249 -58.56 0.40 -4.95
CA LEU A 249 -59.14 0.02 -6.24
C LEU A 249 -59.56 -1.45 -6.27
N GLU A 250 -58.81 -2.35 -5.62
CA GLU A 250 -59.17 -3.76 -5.48
C GLU A 250 -60.44 -3.95 -4.64
N GLU A 251 -60.61 -3.15 -3.58
CA GLU A 251 -61.82 -3.13 -2.76
C GLU A 251 -63.04 -2.63 -3.54
N ASP A 252 -62.90 -1.49 -4.24
CA ASP A 252 -63.93 -0.92 -5.10
C ASP A 252 -64.36 -1.91 -6.21
N LEU A 253 -63.38 -2.57 -6.84
CA LEU A 253 -63.63 -3.59 -7.87
C LEU A 253 -64.40 -4.79 -7.29
N LYS A 254 -64.03 -5.26 -6.10
CA LYS A 254 -64.76 -6.34 -5.41
C LYS A 254 -66.20 -5.93 -5.13
N LYS A 255 -66.42 -4.72 -4.63
CA LYS A 255 -67.76 -4.19 -4.34
C LYS A 255 -68.62 -4.09 -5.59
N ALA A 256 -68.09 -3.49 -6.67
CA ALA A 256 -68.78 -3.40 -7.95
C ALA A 256 -69.13 -4.79 -8.53
N LYS A 257 -68.24 -5.79 -8.36
CA LYS A 257 -68.51 -7.16 -8.78
C LYS A 257 -69.67 -7.78 -7.98
N THR A 258 -69.69 -7.61 -6.65
CA THR A 258 -70.79 -8.10 -5.81
C THR A 258 -72.13 -7.43 -6.16
N GLU A 259 -72.14 -6.13 -6.40
CA GLU A 259 -73.34 -5.40 -6.82
C GLU A 259 -73.86 -5.90 -8.17
N LYS A 260 -72.95 -6.13 -9.14
CA LYS A 260 -73.29 -6.72 -10.44
C LYS A 260 -73.93 -8.10 -10.29
N GLU A 261 -73.36 -8.97 -9.44
CA GLU A 261 -73.91 -10.31 -9.18
C GLU A 261 -75.29 -10.25 -8.53
N GLN A 262 -75.49 -9.37 -7.55
CA GLN A 262 -76.79 -9.15 -6.91
C GLN A 262 -77.85 -8.66 -7.91
N ILE A 263 -77.50 -7.71 -8.77
CA ILE A 263 -78.40 -7.20 -9.81
C ILE A 263 -78.75 -8.33 -10.79
N GLN A 264 -77.78 -9.14 -11.21
CA GLN A 264 -78.02 -10.26 -12.11
C GLN A 264 -78.97 -11.31 -11.50
N LEU A 265 -78.78 -11.64 -10.22
CA LEU A 265 -79.69 -12.54 -9.48
C LEU A 265 -81.10 -11.96 -9.38
N PHE A 266 -81.23 -10.66 -9.11
CA PHE A 266 -82.53 -9.98 -9.05
C PHE A 266 -83.27 -10.04 -10.39
N TYR A 267 -82.58 -9.77 -11.51
CA TYR A 267 -83.18 -9.88 -12.84
C TYR A 267 -83.58 -11.31 -13.18
N GLN A 268 -82.75 -12.30 -12.85
CA GLN A 268 -83.06 -13.71 -13.08
C GLN A 268 -84.33 -14.14 -12.33
N SER A 269 -84.43 -13.81 -11.04
CA SER A 269 -85.62 -14.10 -10.24
C SER A 269 -86.87 -13.42 -10.80
N LYS A 270 -86.77 -12.17 -11.27
CA LYS A 270 -87.91 -11.47 -11.88
C LYS A 270 -88.39 -12.09 -13.20
N ILE A 271 -87.47 -12.64 -14.00
CA ILE A 271 -87.80 -13.37 -15.21
C ILE A 271 -88.53 -14.68 -14.85
N GLU A 272 -88.02 -15.42 -13.87
CA GLU A 272 -88.64 -16.68 -13.42
C GLU A 272 -90.06 -16.44 -12.89
N VAL A 273 -90.26 -15.42 -12.05
CA VAL A 273 -91.61 -15.05 -11.55
C VAL A 273 -92.56 -14.72 -12.71
N LYS A 274 -92.13 -13.92 -13.69
CA LYS A 274 -92.96 -13.63 -14.87
C LYS A 274 -93.30 -14.88 -15.66
N TYR A 275 -92.34 -15.80 -15.83
CA TYR A 275 -92.58 -17.04 -16.56
C TYR A 275 -93.67 -17.89 -15.89
N PHE A 276 -93.65 -17.98 -14.56
CA PHE A 276 -94.70 -18.65 -13.78
C PHE A 276 -96.07 -17.95 -13.86
N GLU A 277 -96.15 -16.63 -13.99
CA GLU A 277 -97.43 -15.91 -14.16
C GLU A 277 -98.09 -16.13 -15.53
N TYR A 278 -97.34 -16.51 -16.57
CA TYR A 278 -97.85 -16.75 -17.93
C TYR A 278 -98.15 -18.22 -18.23
N THR A 279 -97.91 -19.14 -17.28
CA THR A 279 -98.20 -20.58 -17.42
C THR A 279 -99.42 -20.96 -16.59
#